data_AF-A0A6P2KPH1-F1
#
_entry.id   AF-A0A6P2KPH1-F1
#
_cell.length_a   1.000
_cell.length_b   1.000
_cell.length_c   1.000
_cell.angle_alpha   90.00
_cell.angle_beta   90.00
_cell.angle_gamma   90.00
#
_symmetry.space_group_name_H-M   'P 1'
#
loop_
_entity.id
_entity.type
_entity.pdbx_description
1 polymer ?
#
loop_
_entity_poly.entity_id
_entity_poly.type
_entity_poly.pdbx_seq_one_letter_code
_entity_poly.pdbx_strand_id
1 'polypeptide(L)'
;MDEQPLCTTVFAERYAQPGETSRAAVFHRVARALSLAEPAELRAQVERAFFVNLQRGAIGAGRILANAGAHTGGTMINCFVHPLAIPADTPVHDLDAALAHALDDARVTLAMGGGIGYDFSPVPPADAYERRLSSGRGACAAIDRFDTMCRALPFSGPRRGAQMGVLRCDHPDLVAFVAAKRGRSRWPTFNLSVGVTDAFMQAVRHDLPWALVHHAPPGYVFGTPPRRPDGRYLYATVQARTLWHEIVNAARDSAEPGLLFLDTIRDANPLREHERIDATNPCGEQPLPSYGSCVLGPIDLSRFVLHPFGVDRKPRFDFATLADAVRIQVRMLDNVLDLTAWPLAAHEHEARRTRRIGVGVTGLADALTMLRLRYDSVEARTLARGIVLTMREHAFAASAALAAERGVFPAYDPAAYLTGPAYRTPLPLKVHHAIARHGLRNSHLLSFAPAGSVSLAFCDNCSNGIEPAVGWTQRRMVRTADGQVRSFRAENHAYRLFRELHGESVKLPGYFVTAADIAPEDHVAMLAALQPCVDAGISKTVTMPGQCSLAEVDALFFQAWRDGLKGITVFRPDPRLASVVTDDAAHARRDGPVCIGC
;
A
#
# COMPACT_ATOMS: atom_id res chain seq x y z
N MET A 1 -0.62 9.81 -29.69
CA MET A 1 -0.57 10.80 -28.59
C MET A 1 0.85 11.24 -28.26
N ASP A 2 1.07 12.55 -28.11
CA ASP A 2 2.35 13.12 -27.68
C ASP A 2 2.65 12.86 -26.19
N GLU A 3 3.90 12.99 -25.75
CA GLU A 3 4.25 12.87 -24.34
C GLU A 3 3.79 14.10 -23.53
N GLN A 4 3.34 13.89 -22.29
CA GLN A 4 2.96 14.98 -21.39
C GLN A 4 4.20 15.55 -20.67
N PRO A 5 4.36 16.89 -20.59
CA PRO A 5 5.51 17.52 -19.92
C PRO A 5 5.72 17.00 -18.50
N LEU A 6 4.64 16.87 -17.72
CA LEU A 6 4.73 16.32 -16.36
C LEU A 6 5.30 14.89 -16.34
N CYS A 7 4.82 14.02 -17.22
CA CYS A 7 5.25 12.63 -17.29
C CYS A 7 6.74 12.55 -17.65
N THR A 8 7.20 13.38 -18.59
CA THR A 8 8.59 13.45 -19.03
C THR A 8 9.50 14.05 -17.95
N THR A 9 9.07 15.10 -17.23
CA THR A 9 9.81 15.66 -16.09
C THR A 9 9.97 14.63 -14.98
N VAL A 10 8.89 13.95 -14.57
CA VAL A 10 8.95 12.94 -13.51
C VAL A 10 9.80 11.74 -13.92
N PHE A 11 9.73 11.32 -15.18
CA PHE A 11 10.60 10.30 -15.75
C PHE A 11 12.09 10.70 -15.63
N ALA A 12 12.45 11.87 -16.15
CA ALA A 12 13.81 12.35 -16.19
C ALA A 12 14.41 12.55 -14.79
N GLU A 13 13.67 13.17 -13.87
CA GLU A 13 14.20 13.51 -12.54
C GLU A 13 14.28 12.31 -11.57
N ARG A 14 13.52 11.23 -11.80
CA ARG A 14 13.39 10.14 -10.82
C ARG A 14 13.86 8.78 -11.28
N TYR A 15 14.07 8.57 -12.58
CA TYR A 15 14.28 7.23 -13.14
C TYR A 15 15.39 7.15 -14.18
N ALA A 16 15.56 8.18 -15.01
CA ALA A 16 16.60 8.20 -16.02
C ALA A 16 17.99 8.36 -15.37
N GLN A 17 18.93 7.50 -15.76
CA GLN A 17 20.35 7.62 -15.46
C GLN A 17 21.05 8.51 -16.52
N PRO A 18 22.26 9.03 -16.25
CA PRO A 18 23.03 9.77 -17.25
C PRO A 18 23.14 8.99 -18.57
N GLY A 19 22.71 9.62 -19.67
CA GLY A 19 22.67 9.01 -21.01
C GLY A 19 21.35 8.31 -21.38
N GLU A 20 20.43 8.11 -20.44
CA GLU A 20 19.10 7.55 -20.73
C GLU A 20 18.11 8.66 -21.09
N THR A 21 17.70 8.72 -22.37
CA THR A 21 16.77 9.75 -22.87
C THR A 21 15.36 9.22 -23.16
N SER A 22 15.12 7.91 -22.97
CA SER A 22 13.83 7.29 -23.24
C SER A 22 13.47 6.22 -22.21
N ARG A 23 12.16 5.95 -22.06
CA ARG A 23 11.66 4.85 -21.21
C ARG A 23 12.20 3.49 -21.65
N ALA A 24 12.38 3.29 -22.95
CA ALA A 24 12.98 2.07 -23.49
C ALA A 24 14.43 1.87 -23.03
N ALA A 25 15.22 2.95 -22.91
CA ALA A 25 16.58 2.86 -22.36
C ALA A 25 16.58 2.37 -20.90
N VAL A 26 15.69 2.94 -20.07
CA VAL A 26 15.49 2.47 -18.68
C VAL A 26 15.06 1.01 -18.66
N PHE A 27 14.13 0.60 -19.53
CA PHE A 27 13.68 -0.79 -19.61
C PHE A 27 14.80 -1.75 -20.02
N HIS A 28 15.69 -1.37 -20.94
CA HIS A 28 16.86 -2.16 -21.28
C HIS A 28 17.79 -2.34 -20.08
N ARG A 29 18.13 -1.25 -19.37
CA ARG A 29 18.96 -1.32 -18.17
C ARG A 29 18.35 -2.25 -17.13
N VAL A 30 17.06 -2.07 -16.82
CA VAL A 30 16.35 -2.87 -15.82
C VAL A 30 16.30 -4.35 -16.24
N ALA A 31 15.90 -4.65 -17.48
CA ALA A 31 15.81 -6.01 -17.98
C ALA A 31 17.18 -6.72 -17.94
N ARG A 32 18.24 -6.04 -18.40
CA ARG A 32 19.61 -6.57 -18.37
C ARG A 32 20.04 -6.84 -16.94
N ALA A 33 19.87 -5.87 -16.03
CA ALA A 33 20.27 -6.02 -14.64
C ALA A 33 19.56 -7.19 -13.95
N LEU A 34 18.25 -7.33 -14.13
CA LEU A 34 17.46 -8.39 -13.50
C LEU A 34 17.71 -9.77 -14.11
N SER A 35 18.17 -9.84 -15.37
CA SER A 35 18.57 -11.11 -15.99
C SER A 35 19.83 -11.72 -15.35
N LEU A 36 20.63 -10.95 -14.60
CA LEU A 36 21.89 -11.43 -14.02
C LEU A 36 21.69 -12.51 -12.95
N ALA A 37 20.49 -12.60 -12.35
CA ALA A 37 20.11 -13.67 -11.44
C ALA A 37 19.92 -15.03 -12.14
N GLU A 38 19.83 -15.04 -13.48
CA GLU A 38 19.66 -16.25 -14.27
C GLU A 38 21.00 -16.94 -14.57
N PRO A 39 20.99 -18.26 -14.83
CA PRO A 39 22.11 -18.98 -15.44
C PRO A 39 22.57 -18.29 -16.73
N ALA A 40 23.88 -18.29 -16.98
CA ALA A 40 24.51 -17.51 -18.05
C ALA A 40 23.89 -17.75 -19.44
N GLU A 41 23.54 -19.01 -19.73
CA GLU A 41 22.91 -19.49 -20.95
C GLU A 41 21.46 -19.00 -21.15
N LEU A 42 20.76 -18.64 -20.07
CA LEU A 42 19.37 -18.15 -20.13
C LEU A 42 19.28 -16.62 -20.13
N ARG A 43 20.35 -15.91 -19.73
CA ARG A 43 20.32 -14.45 -19.52
C ARG A 43 19.78 -13.67 -20.72
N ALA A 44 20.27 -13.96 -21.93
CA ALA A 44 19.84 -13.24 -23.14
C ALA A 44 18.35 -13.45 -23.46
N GLN A 45 17.84 -14.67 -23.27
CA GLN A 45 16.43 -14.97 -23.49
C GLN A 45 15.54 -14.29 -22.44
N VAL A 46 15.95 -14.36 -21.17
CA VAL A 46 15.21 -13.76 -20.05
C VAL A 46 15.25 -12.23 -20.10
N GLU A 47 16.40 -11.62 -20.41
CA GLU A 47 16.52 -10.18 -20.64
C GLU A 47 15.54 -9.72 -21.72
N ARG A 48 15.47 -10.42 -22.86
CA ARG A 48 14.51 -10.10 -23.92
C ARG A 48 13.07 -10.21 -23.44
N ALA A 49 12.74 -11.26 -22.69
CA ALA A 49 11.40 -11.45 -22.15
C ALA A 49 11.02 -10.33 -21.17
N PHE A 50 11.91 -9.95 -20.26
CA PHE A 50 11.70 -8.85 -19.32
C PHE A 50 11.54 -7.51 -20.03
N PHE A 51 12.38 -7.21 -21.01
CA PHE A 51 12.28 -5.99 -21.80
C PHE A 51 10.91 -5.87 -22.50
N VAL A 52 10.48 -6.94 -23.18
CA VAL A 52 9.17 -6.96 -23.86
C VAL A 52 8.03 -6.84 -22.84
N ASN A 53 8.16 -7.45 -21.66
CA ASN A 53 7.14 -7.35 -20.62
C ASN A 53 6.98 -5.92 -20.08
N LEU A 54 8.10 -5.25 -19.81
CA LEU A 54 8.13 -3.83 -19.41
C LEU A 54 7.49 -2.94 -20.48
N GLN A 55 7.79 -3.18 -21.76
CA GLN A 55 7.18 -2.46 -22.88
C GLN A 55 5.66 -2.70 -22.98
N ARG A 56 5.17 -3.88 -22.59
CA ARG A 56 3.74 -4.21 -22.56
C ARG A 56 3.00 -3.61 -21.35
N GLY A 57 3.69 -2.96 -20.42
CA GLY A 57 3.09 -2.28 -19.27
C GLY A 57 3.15 -3.06 -17.96
N ALA A 58 3.76 -4.24 -17.94
CA ALA A 58 4.10 -4.92 -16.70
C ALA A 58 5.40 -4.33 -16.15
N ILE A 59 5.26 -3.24 -15.38
CA ILE A 59 6.37 -2.41 -14.94
C ILE A 59 6.88 -2.83 -13.56
N GLY A 60 8.15 -2.54 -13.27
CA GLY A 60 8.68 -2.64 -11.91
C GLY A 60 8.14 -1.51 -11.03
N ALA A 61 8.13 -1.70 -9.71
CA ALA A 61 7.90 -0.59 -8.80
C ALA A 61 9.01 0.48 -8.93
N GLY A 62 8.73 1.66 -8.36
CA GLY A 62 9.57 2.83 -8.59
C GLY A 62 11.03 2.65 -8.16
N ARG A 63 11.31 1.81 -7.15
CA ARG A 63 12.69 1.53 -6.73
C ARG A 63 13.41 0.57 -7.67
N ILE A 64 12.72 -0.42 -8.24
CA ILE A 64 13.27 -1.28 -9.31
C ILE A 64 13.68 -0.42 -10.51
N LEU A 65 12.76 0.40 -11.03
CA LEU A 65 13.00 1.21 -12.23
C LEU A 65 14.13 2.24 -12.02
N ALA A 66 14.26 2.77 -10.81
CA ALA A 66 15.30 3.74 -10.48
C ALA A 66 16.67 3.09 -10.23
N ASN A 67 16.73 1.93 -9.59
CA ASN A 67 17.97 1.39 -9.00
C ASN A 67 18.51 0.14 -9.69
N ALA A 68 17.70 -0.64 -10.41
CA ALA A 68 18.20 -1.84 -11.09
C ALA A 68 19.27 -1.46 -12.13
N GLY A 69 20.48 -2.03 -12.00
CA GLY A 69 21.61 -1.72 -12.87
C GLY A 69 22.15 -0.30 -12.72
N ALA A 70 21.76 0.43 -11.66
CA ALA A 70 22.27 1.76 -11.35
C ALA A 70 23.15 1.70 -10.09
N HIS A 71 24.22 2.50 -10.06
CA HIS A 71 25.15 2.56 -8.92
C HIS A 71 24.74 3.66 -7.92
N THR A 72 23.48 3.65 -7.48
CA THR A 72 22.90 4.71 -6.63
C THR A 72 23.00 4.42 -5.13
N GLY A 73 23.39 3.20 -4.73
CA GLY A 73 23.38 2.74 -3.34
C GLY A 73 21.97 2.52 -2.76
N GLY A 74 20.91 2.72 -3.54
CA GLY A 74 19.53 2.50 -3.12
C GLY A 74 19.08 1.05 -3.27
N THR A 75 18.19 0.61 -2.38
CA THR A 75 17.54 -0.72 -2.50
C THR A 75 16.51 -0.73 -3.63
N MET A 76 16.26 -1.88 -4.26
CA MET A 76 15.16 -2.05 -5.22
C MET A 76 13.80 -2.26 -4.54
N ILE A 77 13.77 -2.35 -3.22
CA ILE A 77 12.58 -2.65 -2.43
C ILE A 77 11.88 -1.37 -1.95
N ASN A 78 10.56 -1.34 -2.06
CA ASN A 78 9.77 -0.17 -1.66
C ASN A 78 9.27 -0.23 -0.22
N CYS A 79 9.02 -1.43 0.31
CA CYS A 79 8.17 -1.63 1.47
C CYS A 79 8.84 -2.52 2.52
N PHE A 80 8.88 -2.02 3.75
CA PHE A 80 9.46 -2.70 4.91
C PHE A 80 8.56 -2.53 6.13
N VAL A 81 8.67 -3.45 7.09
CA VAL A 81 8.20 -3.28 8.46
C VAL A 81 9.35 -3.56 9.41
N HIS A 82 9.58 -2.68 10.37
CA HIS A 82 10.61 -2.84 11.40
C HIS A 82 9.96 -3.20 12.74
N PRO A 83 10.56 -4.10 13.53
CA PRO A 83 10.13 -4.30 14.90
C PRO A 83 10.54 -3.11 15.77
N LEU A 84 9.76 -2.87 16.82
CA LEU A 84 10.26 -2.25 18.04
C LEU A 84 10.51 -3.38 19.03
N ALA A 85 11.73 -3.95 18.98
CA ALA A 85 12.14 -5.11 19.77
C ALA A 85 12.27 -4.74 21.25
N ILE A 86 11.14 -4.58 21.92
CA ILE A 86 11.02 -4.26 23.34
C ILE A 86 10.40 -5.50 23.99
N PRO A 87 11.22 -6.40 24.57
CA PRO A 87 10.72 -7.53 25.34
C PRO A 87 9.72 -7.08 26.43
N ALA A 88 8.72 -7.93 26.70
CA ALA A 88 7.65 -7.64 27.65
C ALA A 88 8.16 -7.26 29.06
N ASP A 89 9.29 -7.85 29.48
CA ASP A 89 9.89 -7.64 30.80
C ASP A 89 11.09 -6.67 30.76
N THR A 90 11.30 -5.94 29.66
CA THR A 90 12.40 -4.98 29.54
C THR A 90 12.27 -3.88 30.59
N PRO A 91 13.29 -3.69 31.45
CA PRO A 91 13.31 -2.55 32.37
C PRO A 91 13.19 -1.24 31.60
N VAL A 92 12.45 -0.29 32.15
CA VAL A 92 12.18 1.00 31.51
C VAL A 92 13.46 1.75 31.10
N HIS A 93 14.58 1.53 31.80
CA HIS A 93 15.89 2.11 31.46
C HIS A 93 16.52 1.54 30.18
N ASP A 94 16.26 0.29 29.84
CA ASP A 94 16.80 -0.36 28.62
C ASP A 94 15.99 0.00 27.36
N LEU A 95 14.81 0.61 27.54
CA LEU A 95 13.96 1.06 26.44
C LEU A 95 14.64 2.11 25.55
N ASP A 96 15.39 3.04 26.15
CA ASP A 96 16.05 4.09 25.35
C ASP A 96 17.09 3.52 24.40
N ALA A 97 17.80 2.47 24.82
CA ALA A 97 18.73 1.72 23.98
C ALA A 97 17.99 0.95 22.88
N ALA A 98 16.89 0.26 23.21
CA ALA A 98 16.07 -0.47 22.23
C ALA A 98 15.51 0.48 21.15
N LEU A 99 14.97 1.64 21.55
CA LEU A 99 14.48 2.66 20.63
C LEU A 99 15.62 3.29 19.81
N ALA A 100 16.79 3.50 20.40
CA ALA A 100 17.96 4.01 19.68
C ALA A 100 18.43 3.04 18.58
N HIS A 101 18.45 1.73 18.86
CA HIS A 101 18.76 0.71 17.88
C HIS A 101 17.72 0.68 16.75
N ALA A 102 16.42 0.66 17.08
CA ALA A 102 15.36 0.68 16.09
C ALA A 102 15.38 1.96 15.21
N LEU A 103 15.77 3.10 15.79
CA LEU A 103 15.98 4.35 15.04
C LEU A 103 17.14 4.26 14.06
N ASP A 104 18.26 3.62 14.44
CA ASP A 104 19.41 3.46 13.52
C ASP A 104 19.08 2.49 12.37
N ASP A 105 18.43 1.37 12.66
CA ASP A 105 17.90 0.45 11.65
C ASP A 105 16.98 1.21 10.66
N ALA A 106 16.03 1.97 11.19
CA ALA A 106 15.12 2.78 10.39
C ALA A 106 15.85 3.82 9.53
N ARG A 107 16.85 4.50 10.10
CA ARG A 107 17.67 5.50 9.42
C ARG A 107 18.35 4.91 8.18
N VAL A 108 18.93 3.71 8.30
CA VAL A 108 19.59 3.02 7.18
C VAL A 108 18.58 2.67 6.08
N THR A 109 17.47 2.04 6.43
CA THR A 109 16.44 1.62 5.47
C THR A 109 15.78 2.83 4.75
N LEU A 110 15.44 3.89 5.48
CA LEU A 110 14.87 5.12 4.91
C LEU A 110 15.88 5.83 3.99
N ALA A 111 17.16 5.88 4.36
CA ALA A 111 18.21 6.49 3.53
C ALA A 111 18.39 5.76 2.18
N MET A 112 18.24 4.44 2.17
CA MET A 112 18.21 3.64 0.93
C MET A 112 16.89 3.77 0.15
N GLY A 113 15.89 4.43 0.73
CA GLY A 113 14.63 4.79 0.10
C GLY A 113 13.47 3.84 0.36
N GLY A 114 13.61 2.90 1.29
CA GLY A 114 12.53 2.04 1.74
C GLY A 114 11.53 2.81 2.62
N GLY A 115 10.24 2.63 2.37
CA GLY A 115 9.20 3.10 3.30
C GLY A 115 8.97 2.06 4.41
N ILE A 116 8.82 2.52 5.65
CA ILE A 116 8.83 1.64 6.83
C ILE A 116 7.54 1.73 7.63
N GLY A 117 6.96 0.59 7.99
CA GLY A 117 5.94 0.51 9.03
C GLY A 117 6.45 0.03 10.37
N TYR A 118 5.76 0.42 11.43
CA TYR A 118 6.06 -0.01 12.80
C TYR A 118 4.76 -0.29 13.57
N ASP A 119 4.79 -1.33 14.39
CA ASP A 119 3.85 -1.49 15.50
C ASP A 119 4.47 -0.81 16.74
N PHE A 120 3.82 0.26 17.22
CA PHE A 120 4.24 0.99 18.42
C PHE A 120 3.65 0.41 19.72
N SER A 121 2.82 -0.63 19.63
CA SER A 121 2.16 -1.25 20.79
C SER A 121 3.10 -1.89 21.82
N PRO A 122 4.34 -2.32 21.48
CA PRO A 122 5.31 -2.74 22.49
C PRO A 122 5.93 -1.60 23.31
N VAL A 123 5.76 -0.34 22.91
CA VAL A 123 6.31 0.81 23.64
C VAL A 123 5.52 1.02 24.93
N PRO A 124 6.15 1.04 26.11
CA PRO A 124 5.45 1.31 27.36
C PRO A 124 4.64 2.60 27.30
N PRO A 125 3.37 2.59 27.77
CA PRO A 125 2.52 3.78 27.75
C PRO A 125 3.10 4.88 28.65
N ALA A 126 2.68 6.13 28.44
CA ALA A 126 3.20 7.28 29.21
C ALA A 126 3.00 7.10 30.73
N ASP A 127 1.90 6.44 31.12
CA ASP A 127 1.56 6.16 32.53
C ASP A 127 2.36 4.99 33.13
N ALA A 128 3.22 4.30 32.36
CA ALA A 128 4.19 3.35 32.89
C ALA A 128 5.35 4.04 33.64
N TYR A 129 5.53 5.34 33.42
CA TYR A 129 6.63 6.13 33.98
C TYR A 129 6.19 6.92 35.20
N GLU A 130 7.14 7.22 36.09
CA GLU A 130 6.89 8.20 37.16
C GLU A 130 6.43 9.53 36.57
N ARG A 131 5.49 10.21 37.22
CA ARG A 131 4.88 11.46 36.71
C ARG A 131 5.91 12.50 36.27
N ARG A 132 7.03 12.63 37.00
CA ARG A 132 8.13 13.57 36.68
C ARG A 132 8.90 13.21 35.41
N LEU A 133 8.90 11.94 35.03
CA LEU A 133 9.61 11.37 33.88
C LEU A 133 8.66 11.05 32.71
N SER A 134 7.34 11.14 32.89
CA SER A 134 6.32 10.85 31.86
C SER A 134 6.34 11.82 30.68
N SER A 135 6.79 13.05 30.89
CA SER A 135 6.92 14.05 29.81
C SER A 135 7.96 13.60 28.79
N GLY A 136 7.54 13.42 27.53
CA GLY A 136 8.41 12.90 26.46
C GLY A 136 8.60 11.39 26.46
N ARG A 137 7.71 10.63 27.12
CA ARG A 137 7.65 9.15 27.08
C ARG A 137 6.32 8.66 26.48
N GLY A 138 6.17 7.35 26.34
CA GLY A 138 4.99 6.74 25.71
C GLY A 138 5.13 6.53 24.21
N ALA A 139 4.12 5.87 23.62
CA ALA A 139 4.09 5.57 22.19
C ALA A 139 4.17 6.84 21.33
N CYS A 140 3.41 7.88 21.69
CA CYS A 140 3.43 9.16 20.96
C CYS A 140 4.81 9.83 20.95
N ALA A 141 5.53 9.82 22.07
CA ALA A 141 6.87 10.40 22.14
C ALA A 141 7.91 9.57 21.37
N ALA A 142 7.75 8.25 21.33
CA ALA A 142 8.55 7.42 20.43
C ALA A 142 8.33 7.82 18.97
N ILE A 143 7.07 8.02 18.53
CA ILE A 143 6.77 8.46 17.17
C ILE A 143 7.38 9.85 16.88
N ASP A 144 7.40 10.78 17.84
CA ASP A 144 8.09 12.07 17.68
C ASP A 144 9.58 11.89 17.31
N ARG A 145 10.27 10.94 17.96
CA ARG A 145 11.69 10.64 17.68
C ARG A 145 11.88 10.11 16.26
N PHE A 146 11.02 9.19 15.82
CA PHE A 146 11.08 8.62 14.47
C PHE A 146 10.72 9.64 13.39
N ASP A 147 9.74 10.52 13.64
CA ASP A 147 9.40 11.61 12.70
C ASP A 147 10.55 12.61 12.58
N THR A 148 11.14 13.00 13.71
CA THR A 148 12.30 13.90 13.74
C THR A 148 13.48 13.33 12.96
N MET A 149 13.82 12.06 13.20
CA MET A 149 14.89 11.35 12.49
C MET A 149 14.61 11.31 10.98
N CYS A 150 13.41 10.90 10.58
CA CYS A 150 13.06 10.82 9.16
C CYS A 150 13.10 12.18 8.47
N ARG A 151 12.71 13.26 9.14
CA ARG A 151 12.78 14.62 8.58
C ARG A 151 14.21 15.13 8.44
N ALA A 152 15.13 14.66 9.27
CA ALA A 152 16.54 15.05 9.23
C ALA A 152 17.36 14.29 8.17
N LEU A 153 16.81 13.22 7.58
CA LEU A 153 17.51 12.41 6.58
C LEU A 153 17.74 13.18 5.27
N PRO A 154 18.96 13.11 4.69
CA PRO A 154 19.27 13.73 3.41
C PRO A 154 18.76 12.85 2.26
N PHE A 155 17.48 13.04 1.87
CA PHE A 155 16.95 12.36 0.68
C PHE A 155 17.51 12.96 -0.61
N SER A 156 17.87 12.10 -1.57
CA SER A 156 18.27 12.54 -2.90
C SER A 156 17.05 12.91 -3.76
N GLY A 157 17.13 14.06 -4.44
CA GLY A 157 16.09 14.56 -5.33
C GLY A 157 14.76 14.89 -4.62
N PRO A 158 13.61 14.81 -5.31
CA PRO A 158 12.32 15.22 -4.74
C PRO A 158 11.67 14.18 -3.82
N ARG A 159 12.34 13.06 -3.51
CA ARG A 159 11.80 11.98 -2.67
C ARG A 159 11.87 12.36 -1.19
N ARG A 160 10.93 11.85 -0.40
CA ARG A 160 10.90 11.99 1.06
C ARG A 160 10.68 10.62 1.69
N GLY A 161 11.06 10.48 2.96
CA GLY A 161 10.73 9.31 3.76
C GLY A 161 9.23 9.24 4.02
N ALA A 162 8.72 8.01 4.05
CA ALA A 162 7.33 7.72 4.33
C ALA A 162 7.29 6.58 5.35
N GLN A 163 6.48 6.74 6.38
CA GLN A 163 6.40 5.82 7.50
C GLN A 163 4.94 5.44 7.80
N MET A 164 4.70 4.30 8.44
CA MET A 164 3.41 3.90 9.02
C MET A 164 3.57 3.68 10.52
N GLY A 165 2.69 4.27 11.32
CA GLY A 165 2.60 4.05 12.76
C GLY A 165 1.31 3.32 13.08
N VAL A 166 1.42 2.12 13.64
CA VAL A 166 0.28 1.33 14.10
C VAL A 166 0.25 1.29 15.62
N LEU A 167 -0.93 1.44 16.21
CA LEU A 167 -1.14 1.20 17.63
C LEU A 167 -2.39 0.34 17.84
N ARG A 168 -2.29 -0.69 18.68
CA ARG A 168 -3.41 -1.60 18.96
C ARG A 168 -4.54 -0.92 19.72
N CYS A 169 -5.75 -1.38 19.46
CA CYS A 169 -7.00 -0.93 20.10
C CYS A 169 -7.06 -1.13 21.63
N ASP A 170 -6.15 -1.90 22.22
CA ASP A 170 -6.05 -2.12 23.66
C ASP A 170 -4.88 -1.41 24.34
N HIS A 171 -4.13 -0.58 23.60
CA HIS A 171 -3.00 0.16 24.17
C HIS A 171 -3.46 1.37 25.01
N PRO A 172 -2.90 1.64 26.21
CA PRO A 172 -3.34 2.76 27.05
C PRO A 172 -3.19 4.15 26.43
N ASP A 173 -2.16 4.37 25.60
CA ASP A 173 -1.97 5.65 24.87
C ASP A 173 -2.91 5.85 23.66
N LEU A 174 -3.87 4.95 23.40
CA LEU A 174 -4.70 4.96 22.17
C LEU A 174 -5.39 6.31 21.92
N VAL A 175 -6.01 6.90 22.94
CA VAL A 175 -6.72 8.19 22.80
C VAL A 175 -5.75 9.30 22.40
N ALA A 176 -4.57 9.35 23.03
CA ALA A 176 -3.53 10.33 22.71
C ALA A 176 -2.98 10.14 21.29
N PHE A 177 -2.78 8.88 20.87
CA PHE A 177 -2.34 8.53 19.52
C PHE A 177 -3.33 8.96 18.44
N VAL A 178 -4.62 8.66 18.63
CA VAL A 178 -5.71 9.01 17.71
C VAL A 178 -5.85 10.54 17.59
N ALA A 179 -5.73 11.27 18.71
CA ALA A 179 -5.83 12.72 18.73
C ALA A 179 -4.58 13.45 18.19
N ALA A 180 -3.41 12.77 18.14
CA ALA A 180 -2.12 13.42 17.89
C ALA A 180 -2.03 14.15 16.55
N LYS A 181 -2.78 13.68 15.54
CA LYS A 181 -2.82 14.27 14.20
C LYS A 181 -4.00 15.18 13.93
N ARG A 182 -4.78 15.54 14.96
CA ARG A 182 -5.85 16.54 14.80
C ARG A 182 -5.27 17.82 14.19
N GLY A 183 -5.78 18.23 13.02
CA GLY A 183 -5.27 19.38 12.27
C GLY A 183 -4.04 19.11 11.38
N ARG A 184 -3.56 17.86 11.31
CA ARG A 184 -2.51 17.34 10.40
C ARG A 184 -1.14 18.05 10.47
N SER A 185 -0.75 18.55 11.65
CA SER A 185 0.53 19.26 11.85
C SER A 185 1.65 18.39 12.44
N ARG A 186 1.30 17.41 13.28
CA ARG A 186 2.23 16.49 13.92
C ARG A 186 2.45 15.24 13.05
N TRP A 187 3.67 14.72 13.05
CA TRP A 187 4.09 13.53 12.31
C TRP A 187 3.81 13.56 10.78
N PRO A 188 4.26 14.59 10.05
CA PRO A 188 4.04 14.70 8.60
C PRO A 188 4.73 13.59 7.78
N THR A 189 5.64 12.81 8.36
CA THR A 189 6.28 11.67 7.66
C THR A 189 5.53 10.35 7.84
N PHE A 190 4.55 10.29 8.74
CA PHE A 190 3.80 9.08 9.05
C PHE A 190 2.44 9.08 8.35
N ASN A 191 1.94 7.89 8.05
CA ASN A 191 0.52 7.57 8.06
C ASN A 191 0.20 6.85 9.38
N LEU A 192 -1.01 7.01 9.92
CA LEU A 192 -1.43 6.34 11.15
C LEU A 192 -2.53 5.31 10.91
N SER A 193 -2.49 4.21 11.64
CA SER A 193 -3.61 3.26 11.71
C SER A 193 -3.79 2.67 13.10
N VAL A 194 -5.03 2.33 13.45
CA VAL A 194 -5.33 1.56 14.65
C VAL A 194 -5.45 0.08 14.28
N GLY A 195 -4.68 -0.76 14.97
CA GLY A 195 -4.80 -2.21 14.90
C GLY A 195 -6.00 -2.68 15.70
N VAL A 196 -7.12 -2.98 15.03
CA VAL A 196 -8.36 -3.44 15.66
C VAL A 196 -8.49 -4.96 15.59
N THR A 197 -9.05 -5.53 16.64
CA THR A 197 -9.37 -6.97 16.72
C THR A 197 -10.88 -7.19 16.57
N ASP A 198 -11.28 -8.39 16.16
CA ASP A 198 -12.69 -8.79 16.11
C ASP A 198 -13.34 -8.68 17.48
N ALA A 199 -12.60 -9.02 18.55
CA ALA A 199 -13.08 -8.86 19.92
C ALA A 199 -13.41 -7.39 20.25
N PHE A 200 -12.58 -6.44 19.81
CA PHE A 200 -12.85 -5.01 19.98
C PHE A 200 -14.08 -4.59 19.17
N MET A 201 -14.17 -4.99 17.91
CA MET A 201 -15.32 -4.66 17.05
C MET A 201 -16.64 -5.20 17.59
N GLN A 202 -16.64 -6.42 18.15
CA GLN A 202 -17.79 -6.98 18.85
C GLN A 202 -18.12 -6.20 20.12
N ALA A 203 -17.10 -5.79 20.89
CA ALA A 203 -17.31 -4.97 22.08
C ALA A 203 -17.93 -3.60 21.73
N VAL A 204 -17.50 -2.95 20.65
CA VAL A 204 -18.13 -1.71 20.16
C VAL A 204 -19.58 -1.98 19.74
N ARG A 205 -19.83 -3.02 18.95
CA ARG A 205 -21.17 -3.37 18.46
C ARG A 205 -22.16 -3.56 19.61
N HIS A 206 -21.74 -4.28 20.64
CA HIS A 206 -22.57 -4.68 21.79
C HIS A 206 -22.46 -3.74 23.00
N ASP A 207 -21.77 -2.60 22.87
CA ASP A 207 -21.55 -1.63 23.95
C ASP A 207 -20.96 -2.25 25.23
N LEU A 208 -19.95 -3.10 25.04
CA LEU A 208 -19.27 -3.81 26.11
C LEU A 208 -18.06 -3.01 26.63
N PRO A 209 -17.64 -3.26 27.88
CA PRO A 209 -16.39 -2.74 28.40
C PRO A 209 -15.19 -3.30 27.63
N TRP A 210 -14.12 -2.50 27.56
CA TRP A 210 -12.85 -2.80 26.92
C TRP A 210 -11.70 -2.47 27.87
N ALA A 211 -10.74 -3.36 27.95
CA ALA A 211 -9.61 -3.23 28.86
C ALA A 211 -8.38 -2.69 28.13
N LEU A 212 -7.86 -1.57 28.61
CA LEU A 212 -6.57 -1.01 28.19
C LEU A 212 -5.45 -1.70 28.97
N VAL A 213 -4.50 -2.30 28.26
CA VAL A 213 -3.53 -3.22 28.82
C VAL A 213 -2.16 -3.08 28.20
N HIS A 214 -1.11 -3.36 28.99
CA HIS A 214 0.26 -3.37 28.50
C HIS A 214 1.14 -4.34 29.33
N HIS A 215 2.28 -4.78 28.79
CA HIS A 215 3.21 -5.67 29.51
C HIS A 215 4.01 -4.95 30.60
N ALA A 216 4.36 -3.69 30.38
CA ALA A 216 4.91 -2.81 31.42
C ALA A 216 3.84 -2.49 32.49
N PRO A 217 4.20 -2.47 33.79
CA PRO A 217 3.30 -2.06 34.85
C PRO A 217 3.06 -0.54 34.84
N PRO A 218 1.88 -0.05 35.28
CA PRO A 218 1.67 1.37 35.50
C PRO A 218 2.61 1.89 36.60
N GLY A 219 3.24 3.04 36.37
CA GLY A 219 4.25 3.61 37.25
C GLY A 219 3.69 4.26 38.51
N TYR A 220 2.37 4.44 38.59
CA TYR A 220 1.69 5.01 39.75
C TYR A 220 0.41 4.24 40.05
N VAL A 221 0.53 3.19 40.87
CA VAL A 221 -0.62 2.49 41.47
C VAL A 221 -0.38 2.37 42.97
N PHE A 222 -1.38 2.72 43.79
CA PHE A 222 -1.37 2.36 45.20
C PHE A 222 -1.65 0.85 45.32
N GLY A 223 -0.63 0.07 45.66
CA GLY A 223 -0.72 -1.40 45.76
C GLY A 223 -0.25 -2.12 44.50
N THR A 224 -0.51 -3.43 44.41
CA THR A 224 -0.10 -4.25 43.26
C THR A 224 -0.97 -3.96 42.05
N PRO A 225 -0.41 -3.55 40.90
CA PRO A 225 -1.19 -3.27 39.70
C PRO A 225 -1.92 -4.55 39.24
N PRO A 226 -3.21 -4.46 38.88
CA PRO A 226 -4.00 -5.61 38.47
C PRO A 226 -3.40 -6.24 37.22
N ARG A 227 -3.18 -7.55 37.26
CA ARG A 227 -2.61 -8.34 36.15
C ARG A 227 -3.66 -9.30 35.61
N ARG A 228 -3.78 -9.36 34.28
CA ARG A 228 -4.67 -10.29 33.58
C ARG A 228 -4.03 -11.68 33.49
N PRO A 229 -4.82 -12.74 33.24
CA PRO A 229 -4.30 -14.09 33.06
C PRO A 229 -3.28 -14.24 31.93
N ASP A 230 -3.32 -13.35 30.92
CA ASP A 230 -2.37 -13.30 29.81
C ASP A 230 -1.03 -12.61 30.16
N GLY A 231 -0.83 -12.24 31.43
CA GLY A 231 0.38 -11.63 31.93
C GLY A 231 0.49 -10.13 31.72
N ARG A 232 -0.49 -9.46 31.08
CA ARG A 232 -0.50 -8.00 30.89
C ARG A 232 -1.13 -7.27 32.08
N TYR A 233 -0.64 -6.08 32.39
CA TYR A 233 -1.22 -5.20 33.40
C TYR A 233 -2.42 -4.46 32.85
N LEU A 234 -3.46 -4.34 33.67
CA LEU A 234 -4.66 -3.56 33.38
C LEU A 234 -4.44 -2.10 33.82
N TYR A 235 -4.50 -1.19 32.87
CA TYR A 235 -4.40 0.26 33.12
C TYR A 235 -5.77 0.88 33.39
N ALA A 236 -6.76 0.51 32.58
CA ALA A 236 -8.13 0.99 32.71
C ALA A 236 -9.13 0.04 32.05
N THR A 237 -10.39 0.11 32.48
CA THR A 237 -11.53 -0.46 31.76
C THR A 237 -12.44 0.69 31.35
N VAL A 238 -12.73 0.80 30.05
CA VAL A 238 -13.54 1.87 29.45
C VAL A 238 -14.62 1.27 28.56
N GLN A 239 -15.68 2.00 28.23
CA GLN A 239 -16.62 1.51 27.21
C GLN A 239 -15.93 1.46 25.84
N ALA A 240 -16.06 0.36 25.11
CA ALA A 240 -15.46 0.21 23.78
C ALA A 240 -15.92 1.32 22.82
N ARG A 241 -17.21 1.72 22.92
CA ARG A 241 -17.79 2.82 22.13
C ARG A 241 -17.12 4.17 22.38
N THR A 242 -16.61 4.43 23.59
CA THR A 242 -15.89 5.68 23.88
C THR A 242 -14.61 5.77 23.06
N LEU A 243 -13.80 4.71 23.04
CA LEU A 243 -12.58 4.67 22.21
C LEU A 243 -12.93 4.73 20.72
N TRP A 244 -13.96 4.01 20.31
CA TRP A 244 -14.43 4.00 18.93
C TRP A 244 -14.86 5.39 18.44
N HIS A 245 -15.62 6.14 19.25
CA HIS A 245 -16.02 7.50 18.90
C HIS A 245 -14.82 8.41 18.69
N GLU A 246 -13.76 8.31 19.50
CA GLU A 246 -12.53 9.07 19.27
C GLU A 246 -11.85 8.70 17.94
N ILE A 247 -11.80 7.41 17.61
CA ILE A 247 -11.22 6.89 16.35
C ILE A 247 -11.99 7.44 15.15
N VAL A 248 -13.31 7.26 15.11
CA VAL A 248 -14.17 7.71 14.00
C VAL A 248 -14.12 9.23 13.86
N ASN A 249 -14.13 9.95 14.98
CA ASN A 249 -14.07 11.41 14.96
C ASN A 249 -12.73 11.93 14.41
N ALA A 250 -11.61 11.36 14.84
CA ALA A 250 -10.31 11.73 14.30
C ALA A 250 -10.19 11.39 12.80
N ALA A 251 -10.64 10.21 12.37
CA ALA A 251 -10.63 9.81 10.97
C ALA A 251 -11.47 10.74 10.09
N ARG A 252 -12.67 11.15 10.55
CA ARG A 252 -13.53 12.10 9.85
C ARG A 252 -12.89 13.48 9.73
N ASP A 253 -12.27 13.97 10.80
CA ASP A 253 -11.70 15.33 10.82
C ASP A 253 -10.36 15.41 10.08
N SER A 254 -9.51 14.40 10.25
CA SER A 254 -8.10 14.42 9.84
C SER A 254 -7.73 13.40 8.76
N ALA A 255 -8.69 12.60 8.25
CA ALA A 255 -8.45 11.47 7.33
C ALA A 255 -7.51 10.38 7.89
N GLU A 256 -7.24 10.42 9.19
CA GLU A 256 -6.38 9.50 9.93
C GLU A 256 -6.88 9.42 11.39
N PRO A 257 -6.72 8.28 12.07
CA PRO A 257 -6.06 7.05 11.60
C PRO A 257 -6.95 6.22 10.66
N GLY A 258 -6.31 5.40 9.82
CA GLY A 258 -6.96 4.26 9.17
C GLY A 258 -7.19 3.10 10.17
N LEU A 259 -7.80 2.02 9.71
CA LEU A 259 -7.94 0.78 10.49
C LEU A 259 -7.20 -0.37 9.83
N LEU A 260 -6.57 -1.21 10.65
CA LEU A 260 -6.03 -2.51 10.26
C LEU A 260 -6.76 -3.60 11.06
N PHE A 261 -7.44 -4.51 10.36
CA PHE A 261 -8.19 -5.61 10.99
C PHE A 261 -7.25 -6.79 11.23
N LEU A 262 -6.62 -6.81 12.41
CA LEU A 262 -5.50 -7.69 12.72
C LEU A 262 -5.86 -9.18 12.63
N ASP A 263 -7.06 -9.56 13.07
CA ASP A 263 -7.54 -10.95 12.98
C ASP A 263 -7.72 -11.38 11.52
N THR A 264 -8.28 -10.51 10.67
CA THR A 264 -8.41 -10.79 9.24
C THR A 264 -7.05 -10.88 8.54
N ILE A 265 -6.10 -10.00 8.90
CA ILE A 265 -4.72 -10.06 8.39
C ILE A 265 -4.06 -11.38 8.78
N ARG A 266 -4.18 -11.80 10.05
CA ARG A 266 -3.66 -13.09 10.54
C ARG A 266 -4.29 -14.27 9.79
N ASP A 267 -5.61 -14.30 9.70
CA ASP A 267 -6.33 -15.45 9.13
C ASP A 267 -6.10 -15.59 7.62
N ALA A 268 -5.87 -14.47 6.94
CA ALA A 268 -5.51 -14.44 5.52
C ALA A 268 -4.02 -14.68 5.25
N ASN A 269 -3.16 -14.72 6.27
CA ASN A 269 -1.73 -15.00 6.10
C ASN A 269 -1.48 -16.51 6.01
N PRO A 270 -0.95 -17.03 4.88
CA PRO A 270 -0.58 -18.43 4.79
C PRO A 270 0.53 -18.80 5.79
N LEU A 271 1.39 -17.87 6.19
CA LEU A 271 2.49 -18.13 7.13
C LEU A 271 2.15 -17.86 8.60
N ARG A 272 0.87 -17.71 8.96
CA ARG A 272 0.44 -17.30 10.32
C ARG A 272 0.95 -18.17 11.49
N GLU A 273 1.31 -19.43 11.23
CA GLU A 273 1.88 -20.33 12.24
C GLU A 273 3.39 -20.10 12.45
N HIS A 274 4.04 -19.36 11.54
CA HIS A 274 5.48 -19.11 11.52
C HIS A 274 5.84 -17.63 11.75
N GLU A 275 4.87 -16.73 11.71
CA GLU A 275 5.10 -15.30 11.88
C GLU A 275 3.84 -14.58 12.37
N ARG A 276 4.04 -13.38 12.92
CA ARG A 276 2.98 -12.48 13.35
C ARG A 276 3.07 -11.17 12.56
N ILE A 277 1.92 -10.64 12.15
CA ILE A 277 1.81 -9.39 11.39
C ILE A 277 0.92 -8.43 12.17
N ASP A 278 1.51 -7.35 12.68
CA ASP A 278 0.82 -6.33 13.48
C ASP A 278 0.90 -4.93 12.86
N ALA A 279 1.62 -4.79 11.76
CA ALA A 279 1.77 -3.54 11.04
C ALA A 279 1.81 -3.76 9.53
N THR A 280 1.69 -2.66 8.81
CA THR A 280 1.87 -2.62 7.35
C THR A 280 2.97 -1.64 6.99
N ASN A 281 3.48 -1.72 5.77
CA ASN A 281 4.22 -0.63 5.14
C ASN A 281 3.39 0.69 5.10
N PRO A 282 3.99 1.83 4.69
CA PRO A 282 3.35 3.16 4.68
C PRO A 282 1.98 3.25 3.99
N CYS A 283 1.74 2.46 2.94
CA CYS A 283 0.52 2.58 2.12
C CYS A 283 -0.54 1.49 2.41
N GLY A 284 -0.29 0.59 3.37
CA GLY A 284 -1.25 -0.41 3.84
C GLY A 284 -1.37 -1.69 3.01
N GLU A 285 -0.78 -1.74 1.82
CA GLU A 285 -0.87 -2.86 0.88
C GLU A 285 0.05 -4.04 1.20
N GLN A 286 0.97 -3.87 2.14
CA GLN A 286 1.89 -4.90 2.62
C GLN A 286 1.79 -5.04 4.14
N PRO A 287 0.84 -5.85 4.64
CA PRO A 287 0.94 -6.45 5.96
C PRO A 287 2.20 -7.33 6.00
N LEU A 288 3.15 -7.00 6.86
CA LEU A 288 4.46 -7.66 6.91
C LEU A 288 4.87 -7.99 8.35
N PRO A 289 5.59 -9.09 8.57
CA PRO A 289 6.18 -9.39 9.87
C PRO A 289 7.36 -8.45 10.16
N SER A 290 7.93 -8.56 11.37
CA SER A 290 9.16 -7.87 11.73
C SER A 290 10.29 -8.14 10.72
N TYR A 291 10.97 -7.08 10.29
CA TYR A 291 11.96 -7.10 9.21
C TYR A 291 11.44 -7.61 7.84
N GLY A 292 10.13 -7.85 7.73
CA GLY A 292 9.48 -8.23 6.50
C GLY A 292 9.61 -7.14 5.43
N SER A 293 9.68 -7.57 4.19
CA SER A 293 9.75 -6.70 3.02
C SER A 293 9.01 -7.32 1.84
N CYS A 294 8.74 -6.52 0.80
CA CYS A 294 8.11 -7.04 -0.40
C CYS A 294 8.58 -6.31 -1.67
N VAL A 295 8.87 -7.10 -2.71
CA VAL A 295 9.15 -6.59 -4.05
C VAL A 295 7.83 -6.33 -4.77
N LEU A 296 7.63 -5.11 -5.28
CA LEU A 296 6.40 -4.74 -5.96
C LEU A 296 6.62 -4.52 -7.46
N GLY A 297 5.59 -4.79 -8.27
CA GLY A 297 5.60 -4.48 -9.70
C GLY A 297 4.20 -4.44 -10.29
N PRO A 298 3.63 -3.25 -10.56
CA PRO A 298 2.29 -3.13 -11.09
C PRO A 298 2.22 -3.39 -12.61
N ILE A 299 1.09 -3.91 -13.07
CA ILE A 299 0.74 -4.06 -14.48
C ILE A 299 -0.30 -3.02 -14.89
N ASP A 300 -0.02 -2.23 -15.92
CA ASP A 300 -0.94 -1.24 -16.49
C ASP A 300 -2.07 -1.92 -17.27
N LEU A 301 -3.24 -2.02 -16.64
CA LEU A 301 -4.40 -2.72 -17.19
C LEU A 301 -4.96 -2.05 -18.45
N SER A 302 -4.72 -0.76 -18.65
CA SER A 302 -5.24 -0.03 -19.82
C SER A 302 -4.67 -0.58 -21.13
N ARG A 303 -3.44 -1.11 -21.11
CA ARG A 303 -2.76 -1.69 -22.28
C ARG A 303 -3.30 -3.04 -22.73
N PHE A 304 -4.18 -3.65 -21.93
CA PHE A 304 -4.80 -4.94 -22.22
C PHE A 304 -6.25 -4.76 -22.72
N VAL A 305 -6.68 -3.53 -22.98
CA VAL A 305 -7.99 -3.27 -23.59
C VAL A 305 -7.87 -3.25 -25.11
N LEU A 306 -8.65 -4.11 -25.76
CA LEU A 306 -8.79 -4.16 -27.21
C LEU A 306 -10.03 -3.39 -27.63
N HIS A 307 -9.92 -2.64 -28.73
CA HIS A 307 -10.99 -1.79 -29.27
C HIS A 307 -11.52 -0.79 -28.24
N PRO A 308 -10.64 0.03 -27.62
CA PRO A 308 -11.04 0.95 -26.58
C PRO A 308 -12.13 1.89 -27.07
N PHE A 309 -13.08 2.18 -26.17
CA PHE A 309 -14.26 2.98 -26.44
C PHE A 309 -15.09 2.47 -27.62
N GLY A 310 -14.95 1.21 -28.00
CA GLY A 310 -15.76 0.55 -29.03
C GLY A 310 -15.65 1.17 -30.42
N VAL A 311 -14.49 1.74 -30.76
CA VAL A 311 -14.16 2.11 -32.14
C VAL A 311 -13.98 0.82 -32.95
N ASP A 312 -14.65 0.73 -34.10
CA ASP A 312 -14.72 -0.41 -35.03
C ASP A 312 -15.37 -1.70 -34.51
N ARG A 313 -15.19 -2.06 -33.24
CA ARG A 313 -15.68 -3.33 -32.64
C ARG A 313 -16.05 -3.14 -31.17
N LYS A 314 -16.76 -4.11 -30.59
CA LYS A 314 -17.07 -4.12 -29.15
C LYS A 314 -15.77 -4.13 -28.31
N PRO A 315 -15.65 -3.24 -27.30
CA PRO A 315 -14.48 -3.22 -26.44
C PRO A 315 -14.38 -4.51 -25.62
N ARG A 316 -13.16 -5.05 -25.45
CA ARG A 316 -12.91 -6.29 -24.69
C ARG A 316 -11.56 -6.28 -24.02
N PHE A 317 -11.42 -7.05 -22.94
CA PHE A 317 -10.16 -7.18 -22.20
C PHE A 317 -9.37 -8.43 -22.66
N ASP A 318 -8.06 -8.29 -22.84
CA ASP A 318 -7.15 -9.35 -23.28
C ASP A 318 -6.54 -10.11 -22.09
N PHE A 319 -7.29 -11.09 -21.60
CA PHE A 319 -6.87 -11.96 -20.50
C PHE A 319 -5.65 -12.83 -20.85
N ALA A 320 -5.47 -13.20 -22.12
CA ALA A 320 -4.38 -14.09 -22.54
C ALA A 320 -3.03 -13.36 -22.44
N THR A 321 -2.96 -12.15 -22.98
CA THR A 321 -1.73 -11.35 -22.88
C THR A 321 -1.43 -10.94 -21.43
N LEU A 322 -2.46 -10.67 -20.61
CA LEU A 322 -2.29 -10.42 -19.18
C LEU A 322 -1.69 -11.64 -18.45
N ALA A 323 -2.20 -12.84 -18.74
CA ALA A 323 -1.70 -14.08 -18.16
C ALA A 323 -0.19 -14.27 -18.39
N ASP A 324 0.26 -14.06 -19.62
CA ASP A 324 1.68 -14.15 -19.96
C ASP A 324 2.50 -13.07 -19.26
N ALA A 325 1.99 -11.84 -19.20
CA ALA A 325 2.66 -10.75 -18.53
C ALA A 325 2.87 -11.02 -17.03
N VAL A 326 1.87 -11.59 -16.37
CA VAL A 326 1.94 -11.99 -14.95
C VAL A 326 2.99 -13.07 -14.72
N ARG A 327 3.07 -14.10 -15.57
CA ARG A 327 4.08 -15.15 -15.41
C ARG A 327 5.51 -14.61 -15.50
N ILE A 328 5.75 -13.73 -16.47
CA ILE A 328 7.06 -13.08 -16.63
C ILE A 328 7.34 -12.15 -15.44
N GLN A 329 6.33 -11.41 -14.98
CA GLN A 329 6.44 -10.51 -13.84
C GLN A 329 6.85 -11.26 -12.57
N VAL A 330 6.28 -12.44 -12.30
CA VAL A 330 6.66 -13.25 -11.12
C VAL A 330 8.15 -13.59 -11.14
N ARG A 331 8.69 -14.09 -12.26
CA ARG A 331 10.15 -14.36 -12.37
C ARG A 331 10.97 -13.08 -12.24
N MET A 332 10.55 -11.99 -12.86
CA MET A 332 11.25 -10.71 -12.77
C MET A 332 11.34 -10.20 -11.32
N LEU A 333 10.25 -10.28 -10.55
CA LEU A 333 10.24 -9.85 -9.15
C LEU A 333 10.98 -10.84 -8.23
N ASP A 334 10.95 -12.15 -8.52
CA ASP A 334 11.76 -13.14 -7.78
C ASP A 334 13.26 -12.84 -7.94
N ASN A 335 13.72 -12.46 -9.14
CA ASN A 335 15.12 -12.09 -9.38
C ASN A 335 15.55 -10.84 -8.62
N VAL A 336 14.63 -9.90 -8.33
CA VAL A 336 14.96 -8.70 -7.55
C VAL A 336 15.40 -9.08 -6.13
N LEU A 337 14.80 -10.12 -5.52
CA LEU A 337 15.17 -10.59 -4.18
C LEU A 337 16.63 -11.02 -4.10
N ASP A 338 17.17 -11.58 -5.19
CA ASP A 338 18.52 -12.11 -5.25
C ASP A 338 19.56 -11.04 -5.64
N LEU A 339 19.12 -9.91 -6.21
CA LEU A 339 20.00 -8.87 -6.77
C LEU A 339 19.97 -7.55 -6.01
N THR A 340 18.94 -7.30 -5.19
CA THR A 340 18.81 -6.04 -4.48
C THR A 340 19.88 -5.88 -3.41
N ALA A 341 20.36 -4.64 -3.23
CA ALA A 341 21.04 -4.29 -2.00
C ALA A 341 20.03 -4.28 -0.85
N TRP A 342 20.29 -5.09 0.18
CA TRP A 342 19.48 -5.14 1.40
C TRP A 342 19.96 -4.08 2.39
N PRO A 343 19.06 -3.26 2.97
CA PRO A 343 19.48 -2.27 3.95
C PRO A 343 20.09 -2.88 5.21
N LEU A 344 19.55 -4.01 5.66
CA LEU A 344 19.97 -4.72 6.86
C LEU A 344 20.03 -6.22 6.55
N ALA A 345 20.96 -6.94 7.18
CA ALA A 345 21.06 -8.39 7.09
C ALA A 345 19.78 -9.10 7.58
N ALA A 346 19.07 -8.50 8.54
CA ALA A 346 17.79 -9.01 9.02
C ALA A 346 16.71 -9.01 7.93
N HIS A 347 16.65 -7.97 7.09
CA HIS A 347 15.74 -7.93 5.94
C HIS A 347 16.11 -8.98 4.90
N GLU A 348 17.40 -9.13 4.61
CA GLU A 348 17.88 -10.15 3.68
C GLU A 348 17.51 -11.55 4.15
N HIS A 349 17.72 -11.84 5.43
CA HIS A 349 17.38 -13.13 6.03
C HIS A 349 15.88 -13.43 5.88
N GLU A 350 15.02 -12.49 6.28
CA GLU A 350 13.58 -12.65 6.21
C GLU A 350 13.07 -12.76 4.76
N ALA A 351 13.66 -12.00 3.85
CA ALA A 351 13.34 -12.07 2.42
C ALA A 351 13.79 -13.40 1.79
N ARG A 352 14.97 -13.94 2.16
CA ARG A 352 15.41 -15.26 1.70
C ARG A 352 14.51 -16.37 2.25
N ARG A 353 14.03 -16.22 3.49
CA ARG A 353 13.13 -17.18 4.15
C ARG A 353 11.75 -17.26 3.50
N THR A 354 11.18 -16.12 3.09
CA THR A 354 9.76 -16.04 2.66
C THR A 354 9.55 -15.67 1.19
N ARG A 355 10.54 -15.05 0.54
CA ARG A 355 10.54 -14.66 -0.87
C ARG A 355 9.28 -13.92 -1.33
N ARG A 356 8.81 -12.94 -0.55
CA ARG A 356 7.58 -12.18 -0.82
C ARG A 356 7.71 -11.28 -2.05
N ILE A 357 6.75 -11.39 -2.96
CA ILE A 357 6.57 -10.47 -4.08
C ILE A 357 5.11 -9.99 -4.15
N GLY A 358 4.88 -8.93 -4.90
CA GLY A 358 3.58 -8.32 -5.10
C GLY A 358 3.41 -7.87 -6.54
N VAL A 359 2.89 -8.76 -7.38
CA VAL A 359 2.39 -8.41 -8.71
C VAL A 359 1.12 -7.59 -8.50
N GLY A 360 1.18 -6.32 -8.91
CA GLY A 360 0.12 -5.36 -8.72
C GLY A 360 -0.57 -4.96 -10.01
N VAL A 361 -1.44 -3.96 -9.91
CA VAL A 361 -2.06 -3.31 -11.07
C VAL A 361 -1.89 -1.81 -10.99
N THR A 362 -2.06 -1.15 -12.12
CA THR A 362 -2.39 0.27 -12.23
C THR A 362 -3.36 0.45 -13.40
N GLY A 363 -4.03 1.60 -13.52
CA GLY A 363 -4.87 1.89 -14.67
C GLY A 363 -6.22 1.14 -14.65
N LEU A 364 -6.70 0.70 -13.49
CA LEU A 364 -7.99 -0.01 -13.41
C LEU A 364 -9.15 0.87 -13.88
N ALA A 365 -9.20 2.14 -13.47
CA ALA A 365 -10.26 3.05 -13.89
C ALA A 365 -10.22 3.29 -15.40
N ASP A 366 -9.02 3.50 -15.95
CA ASP A 366 -8.78 3.68 -17.38
C ASP A 366 -9.29 2.47 -18.16
N ALA A 367 -8.90 1.26 -17.75
CA ALA A 367 -9.33 0.03 -18.39
C ALA A 367 -10.87 -0.10 -18.38
N LEU A 368 -11.52 0.14 -17.23
CA LEU A 368 -12.98 0.08 -17.11
C LEU A 368 -13.67 1.14 -18.00
N THR A 369 -13.16 2.37 -18.00
CA THR A 369 -13.66 3.47 -18.82
C THR A 369 -13.48 3.17 -20.32
N MET A 370 -12.34 2.64 -20.74
CA MET A 370 -12.09 2.18 -22.11
C MET A 370 -13.01 1.02 -22.52
N LEU A 371 -13.45 0.21 -21.56
CA LEU A 371 -14.44 -0.85 -21.76
C LEU A 371 -15.90 -0.36 -21.69
N ARG A 372 -16.08 0.96 -21.54
CA ARG A 372 -17.38 1.65 -21.39
C ARG A 372 -18.16 1.22 -20.13
N LEU A 373 -17.45 0.87 -19.07
CA LEU A 373 -18.02 0.50 -17.76
C LEU A 373 -17.80 1.63 -16.75
N ARG A 374 -18.85 1.99 -16.01
CA ARG A 374 -18.71 2.85 -14.84
C ARG A 374 -18.04 2.10 -13.70
N TYR A 375 -17.09 2.72 -13.02
CA TYR A 375 -16.29 2.10 -11.95
C TYR A 375 -17.15 1.49 -10.82
N ASP A 376 -18.23 2.15 -10.45
CA ASP A 376 -19.20 1.79 -9.39
C ASP A 376 -20.26 0.77 -9.83
N SER A 377 -20.22 0.30 -11.08
CA SER A 377 -21.17 -0.71 -11.57
C SER A 377 -20.85 -2.13 -11.09
N VAL A 378 -21.88 -2.98 -11.01
CA VAL A 378 -21.71 -4.41 -10.69
C VAL A 378 -20.88 -5.11 -11.78
N GLU A 379 -21.08 -4.74 -13.04
CA GLU A 379 -20.35 -5.25 -14.19
C GLU A 379 -18.86 -4.91 -14.11
N ALA A 380 -18.52 -3.68 -13.73
CA ALA A 380 -17.14 -3.27 -13.52
C ALA A 380 -16.47 -4.06 -12.40
N ARG A 381 -17.12 -4.21 -11.24
CA ARG A 381 -16.60 -5.02 -10.12
C ARG A 381 -16.42 -6.49 -10.52
N THR A 382 -17.37 -7.03 -11.28
CA THR A 382 -17.31 -8.40 -11.79
C THR A 382 -16.12 -8.59 -12.72
N LEU A 383 -15.92 -7.66 -13.65
CA LEU A 383 -14.78 -7.70 -14.57
C LEU A 383 -13.45 -7.53 -13.85
N ALA A 384 -13.36 -6.55 -12.95
CA ALA A 384 -12.17 -6.31 -12.14
C ALA A 384 -11.80 -7.57 -11.32
N ARG A 385 -12.79 -8.22 -10.71
CA ARG A 385 -12.58 -9.52 -10.04
C ARG A 385 -12.08 -10.59 -11.00
N GLY A 386 -12.61 -10.68 -12.22
CA GLY A 386 -12.13 -11.61 -13.25
C GLY A 386 -10.67 -11.36 -13.66
N ILE A 387 -10.26 -10.09 -13.77
CA ILE A 387 -8.87 -9.69 -14.03
C ILE A 387 -7.96 -10.20 -12.90
N VAL A 388 -8.31 -9.91 -11.64
CA VAL A 388 -7.48 -10.32 -10.49
C VAL A 388 -7.44 -11.83 -10.31
N LEU A 389 -8.54 -12.55 -10.57
CA LEU A 389 -8.55 -14.02 -10.57
C LEU A 389 -7.59 -14.60 -11.62
N THR A 390 -7.55 -14.00 -12.81
CA THR A 390 -6.61 -14.38 -13.86
C THR A 390 -5.17 -14.15 -13.41
N MET A 391 -4.88 -12.96 -12.84
CA MET A 391 -3.55 -12.69 -12.29
C MET A 391 -3.16 -13.69 -11.20
N ARG A 392 -4.08 -13.98 -10.27
CA ARG A 392 -3.85 -14.93 -9.19
C ARG A 392 -3.53 -16.32 -9.71
N GLU A 393 -4.34 -16.85 -10.61
CA GLU A 393 -4.10 -18.16 -11.23
C GLU A 393 -2.69 -18.25 -11.83
N HIS A 394 -2.33 -17.26 -12.64
CA HIS A 394 -1.07 -17.27 -13.37
C HIS A 394 0.14 -16.95 -12.50
N ALA A 395 -0.02 -16.17 -11.43
CA ALA A 395 1.04 -15.90 -10.48
C ALA A 395 1.38 -17.15 -9.65
N PHE A 396 0.37 -17.85 -9.12
CA PHE A 396 0.57 -19.10 -8.39
C PHE A 396 1.14 -20.21 -9.29
N ALA A 397 0.65 -20.32 -10.53
CA ALA A 397 1.21 -21.26 -11.50
C ALA A 397 2.69 -20.95 -11.84
N ALA A 398 3.04 -19.67 -12.02
CA ALA A 398 4.41 -19.25 -12.30
C ALA A 398 5.34 -19.53 -11.10
N SER A 399 4.89 -19.25 -9.88
CA SER A 399 5.67 -19.52 -8.68
C SER A 399 5.89 -21.02 -8.45
N ALA A 400 4.90 -21.87 -8.75
CA ALA A 400 5.08 -23.32 -8.72
C ALA A 400 6.06 -23.82 -9.80
N ALA A 401 6.02 -23.24 -11.01
CA ALA A 401 6.99 -23.53 -12.05
C ALA A 401 8.42 -23.11 -11.66
N LEU A 402 8.57 -21.94 -11.03
CA LEU A 402 9.86 -21.50 -10.47
C LEU A 402 10.33 -22.39 -9.32
N ALA A 403 9.42 -22.92 -8.51
CA ALA A 403 9.78 -23.85 -7.44
C ALA A 403 10.35 -25.15 -8.00
N ALA A 404 9.80 -25.65 -9.12
CA ALA A 404 10.34 -26.81 -9.81
C ALA A 404 11.76 -26.55 -10.37
N GLU A 405 12.06 -25.32 -10.79
CA GLU A 405 13.36 -24.94 -11.34
C GLU A 405 14.40 -24.61 -10.25
N ARG A 406 14.00 -23.88 -9.21
CA ARG A 406 14.90 -23.23 -8.25
C ARG A 406 14.72 -23.67 -6.80
N GLY A 407 13.79 -24.58 -6.55
CA GLY A 407 13.37 -25.00 -5.22
C GLY A 407 12.33 -24.07 -4.59
N VAL A 408 11.61 -24.61 -3.62
CA VAL A 408 10.61 -23.88 -2.82
C VAL A 408 11.24 -22.80 -1.94
N PHE A 409 10.45 -21.82 -1.48
CA PHE A 409 10.95 -20.91 -0.44
C PHE A 409 11.15 -21.66 0.89
N PRO A 410 12.14 -21.29 1.71
CA PRO A 410 12.51 -22.05 2.92
C PRO A 410 11.39 -22.24 3.96
N ALA A 411 10.51 -21.26 4.17
CA ALA A 411 9.39 -21.37 5.12
C ALA A 411 8.12 -21.97 4.51
N TYR A 412 8.21 -22.69 3.39
CA TYR A 412 7.03 -23.25 2.72
C TYR A 412 6.41 -24.38 3.54
N ASP A 413 5.14 -24.20 3.92
CA ASP A 413 4.28 -25.22 4.51
C ASP A 413 3.19 -25.63 3.51
N PRO A 414 3.22 -26.85 2.94
CA PRO A 414 2.19 -27.31 2.01
C PRO A 414 0.75 -27.20 2.55
N ALA A 415 0.55 -27.45 3.85
CA ALA A 415 -0.78 -27.45 4.46
C ALA A 415 -1.40 -26.04 4.44
N ALA A 416 -0.58 -25.01 4.65
CA ALA A 416 -1.01 -23.61 4.54
C ALA A 416 -1.55 -23.23 3.15
N TYR A 417 -0.99 -23.81 2.08
CA TYR A 417 -1.28 -23.42 0.69
C TYR A 417 -2.31 -24.29 -0.04
N LEU A 418 -2.50 -25.53 0.41
CA LEU A 418 -3.44 -26.49 -0.22
C LEU A 418 -4.75 -26.62 0.57
N THR A 419 -4.68 -26.48 1.89
CA THR A 419 -5.82 -26.75 2.80
C THR A 419 -6.05 -25.64 3.83
N GLY A 420 -5.22 -24.60 3.84
CA GLY A 420 -5.24 -23.57 4.88
C GLY A 420 -6.38 -22.55 4.72
N PRO A 421 -6.81 -21.92 5.83
CA PRO A 421 -7.91 -20.94 5.84
C PRO A 421 -7.60 -19.63 5.11
N ALA A 422 -6.33 -19.39 4.75
CA ALA A 422 -5.91 -18.23 3.98
C ALA A 422 -6.56 -18.17 2.58
N TYR A 423 -7.02 -19.32 2.06
CA TYR A 423 -7.61 -19.46 0.73
C TYR A 423 -9.13 -19.26 0.75
N ARG A 424 -9.58 -18.00 0.90
CA ARG A 424 -11.02 -17.67 0.82
C ARG A 424 -11.63 -17.95 -0.57
N THR A 425 -10.81 -17.85 -1.62
CA THR A 425 -11.20 -18.25 -2.98
C THR A 425 -10.35 -19.44 -3.45
N PRO A 426 -10.93 -20.58 -3.85
CA PRO A 426 -10.14 -21.72 -4.32
C PRO A 426 -9.28 -21.38 -5.55
N LEU A 427 -8.14 -22.04 -5.71
CA LEU A 427 -7.36 -22.00 -6.96
C LEU A 427 -7.90 -23.06 -7.94
N PRO A 428 -7.75 -22.87 -9.27
CA PRO A 428 -8.10 -23.91 -10.24
C PRO A 428 -7.34 -25.22 -9.97
N LEU A 429 -7.99 -26.37 -10.17
CA LEU A 429 -7.41 -27.69 -9.86
C LEU A 429 -6.03 -27.92 -10.49
N LYS A 430 -5.80 -27.45 -11.72
CA LYS A 430 -4.49 -27.54 -12.39
C LYS A 430 -3.38 -26.81 -11.63
N VAL A 431 -3.70 -25.63 -11.04
CA VAL A 431 -2.74 -24.85 -10.25
C VAL A 431 -2.54 -25.51 -8.89
N HIS A 432 -3.62 -25.99 -8.28
CA HIS A 432 -3.53 -26.77 -7.04
C HIS A 432 -2.63 -28.00 -7.20
N HIS A 433 -2.77 -28.77 -8.29
CA HIS A 433 -1.90 -29.90 -8.58
C HIS A 433 -0.44 -29.49 -8.84
N ALA A 434 -0.22 -28.33 -9.49
CA ALA A 434 1.14 -27.82 -9.70
C ALA A 434 1.80 -27.46 -8.36
N ILE A 435 1.08 -26.80 -7.46
CA ILE A 435 1.56 -26.48 -6.10
C ILE A 435 1.81 -27.77 -5.31
N ALA A 436 0.89 -28.73 -5.35
CA ALA A 436 1.07 -30.00 -4.63
C ALA A 436 2.29 -30.80 -5.13
N ARG A 437 2.63 -30.68 -6.42
CA ARG A 437 3.76 -31.39 -7.01
C ARG A 437 5.10 -30.68 -6.80
N HIS A 438 5.13 -29.36 -6.91
CA HIS A 438 6.36 -28.59 -7.01
C HIS A 438 6.60 -27.64 -5.83
N GLY A 439 5.59 -27.42 -4.99
CA GLY A 439 5.55 -26.36 -4.00
C GLY A 439 5.47 -24.97 -4.62
N LEU A 440 5.91 -23.95 -3.88
CA LEU A 440 5.91 -22.55 -4.31
C LEU A 440 7.27 -21.90 -4.09
N ARG A 441 7.65 -21.01 -4.99
CA ARG A 441 8.90 -20.21 -4.90
C ARG A 441 8.73 -18.98 -4.01
N ASN A 442 7.51 -18.49 -3.84
CA ASN A 442 7.21 -17.24 -3.17
C ASN A 442 6.03 -17.45 -2.19
N SER A 443 6.13 -16.89 -0.99
CA SER A 443 5.05 -17.02 0.00
C SER A 443 3.81 -16.19 -0.33
N HIS A 444 4.01 -15.03 -0.95
CA HIS A 444 2.96 -14.07 -1.36
C HIS A 444 3.27 -13.59 -2.77
N LEU A 445 2.22 -13.34 -3.55
CA LEU A 445 2.32 -13.13 -4.99
C LEU A 445 1.62 -11.87 -5.49
N LEU A 446 0.53 -11.44 -4.87
CA LEU A 446 -0.28 -10.31 -5.30
C LEU A 446 -0.34 -9.22 -4.23
N SER A 447 -0.12 -7.97 -4.64
CA SER A 447 -0.33 -6.80 -3.79
C SER A 447 -0.54 -5.56 -4.62
N PHE A 448 -1.56 -4.78 -4.24
CA PHE A 448 -2.00 -3.64 -5.04
C PHE A 448 -1.62 -2.34 -4.35
N ALA A 449 -0.45 -1.82 -4.74
CA ALA A 449 0.06 -0.54 -4.28
C ALA A 449 -0.60 0.63 -5.00
N PRO A 450 -0.45 1.88 -4.50
CA PRO A 450 -0.96 3.06 -5.19
C PRO A 450 -0.34 3.31 -6.57
N ALA A 451 0.87 2.82 -6.84
CA ALA A 451 1.61 2.99 -8.10
C ALA A 451 1.85 4.44 -8.57
N GLY A 452 1.51 5.47 -7.79
CA GLY A 452 1.33 6.84 -8.31
C GLY A 452 2.50 7.49 -9.07
N SER A 453 3.77 7.23 -8.69
CA SER A 453 4.90 7.78 -9.46
C SER A 453 5.18 7.02 -10.76
N VAL A 454 4.96 5.70 -10.77
CA VAL A 454 5.24 4.87 -11.95
C VAL A 454 4.10 4.94 -12.96
N SER A 455 2.85 5.04 -12.51
CA SER A 455 1.69 5.31 -13.38
C SER A 455 1.87 6.63 -14.14
N LEU A 456 2.37 7.65 -13.45
CA LEU A 456 2.70 8.94 -14.05
C LEU A 456 3.88 8.83 -15.02
N ALA A 457 4.99 8.25 -14.60
CA ALA A 457 6.21 8.24 -15.40
C ALA A 457 6.18 7.27 -16.58
N PHE A 458 5.50 6.13 -16.48
CA PHE A 458 5.59 5.02 -17.45
C PHE A 458 4.25 4.62 -18.08
N CYS A 459 3.12 5.10 -17.53
CA CYS A 459 1.77 4.73 -17.97
C CYS A 459 0.93 5.95 -18.36
N ASP A 460 1.58 7.02 -18.86
CA ASP A 460 0.90 8.20 -19.40
C ASP A 460 -0.16 8.80 -18.46
N ASN A 461 0.16 8.86 -17.16
CA ASN A 461 -0.75 9.37 -16.13
C ASN A 461 -2.10 8.61 -16.08
N CYS A 462 -2.08 7.30 -16.30
CA CYS A 462 -3.23 6.45 -15.99
C CYS A 462 -3.59 6.53 -14.50
N SER A 463 -4.79 6.09 -14.14
CA SER A 463 -5.23 5.94 -12.76
C SER A 463 -4.27 5.07 -11.94
N ASN A 464 -4.22 5.40 -10.64
CA ASN A 464 -3.26 4.87 -9.68
C ASN A 464 -3.77 3.54 -9.09
N GLY A 465 -3.03 2.45 -9.25
CA GLY A 465 -3.42 1.19 -8.62
C GLY A 465 -4.81 0.73 -9.07
N ILE A 466 -5.67 0.46 -8.08
CA ILE A 466 -7.11 0.20 -8.30
C ILE A 466 -7.97 1.45 -8.16
N GLU A 467 -7.42 2.62 -7.87
CA GLU A 467 -8.20 3.83 -7.60
C GLU A 467 -9.01 4.26 -8.83
N PRO A 468 -10.20 4.84 -8.63
CA PRO A 468 -10.88 5.56 -9.70
C PRO A 468 -10.06 6.78 -10.14
N ALA A 469 -10.35 7.31 -11.33
CA ALA A 469 -9.70 8.53 -11.79
C ALA A 469 -10.00 9.67 -10.81
N VAL A 470 -8.96 10.32 -10.25
CA VAL A 470 -9.16 11.49 -9.39
C VAL A 470 -9.77 12.66 -10.17
N GLY A 471 -9.49 12.71 -11.48
CA GLY A 471 -9.97 13.70 -12.44
C GLY A 471 -9.35 13.42 -13.80
N TRP A 472 -10.03 13.80 -14.88
CA TRP A 472 -9.58 13.51 -16.25
C TRP A 472 -8.56 14.52 -16.76
N THR A 473 -8.64 15.76 -16.26
CA THR A 473 -7.69 16.86 -16.47
C THR A 473 -7.37 17.48 -15.12
N GLN A 474 -6.09 17.62 -14.80
CA GLN A 474 -5.63 17.99 -13.46
C GLN A 474 -4.50 18.99 -13.53
N ARG A 475 -4.42 19.85 -12.52
CA ARG A 475 -3.19 20.57 -12.17
C ARG A 475 -2.49 19.88 -11.01
N ARG A 476 -1.20 19.64 -11.20
CA ARG A 476 -0.34 18.97 -10.21
C ARG A 476 0.83 19.86 -9.85
N MET A 477 1.00 20.06 -8.54
CA MET A 477 2.17 20.73 -8.00
C MET A 477 3.28 19.69 -7.81
N VAL A 478 4.37 19.84 -8.55
CA VAL A 478 5.52 18.95 -8.45
C VAL A 478 6.72 19.73 -7.97
N ARG A 479 7.38 19.18 -6.95
CA ARG A 479 8.70 19.65 -6.54
C ARG A 479 9.73 19.10 -7.52
N THR A 480 10.40 20.00 -8.23
CA THR A 480 11.47 19.69 -9.18
C THR A 480 12.81 19.52 -8.46
N ALA A 481 13.82 18.99 -9.16
CA ALA A 481 15.13 18.71 -8.59
C ALA A 481 15.85 19.95 -8.03
N ASP A 482 15.55 21.14 -8.57
CA ASP A 482 16.01 22.45 -8.08
C ASP A 482 15.32 22.91 -6.77
N GLY A 483 14.45 22.07 -6.19
CA GLY A 483 13.70 22.35 -4.97
C GLY A 483 12.46 23.24 -5.17
N GLN A 484 12.26 23.80 -6.36
CA GLN A 484 11.12 24.65 -6.70
C GLN A 484 9.85 23.81 -6.84
N VAL A 485 8.71 24.41 -6.54
CA VAL A 485 7.40 23.76 -6.71
C VAL A 485 6.73 24.37 -7.95
N ARG A 486 6.54 23.55 -8.99
CA ARG A 486 5.99 23.97 -10.28
C ARG A 486 4.63 23.32 -10.52
N SER A 487 3.73 24.05 -11.19
CA SER A 487 2.41 23.56 -11.59
C SER A 487 2.47 22.99 -13.00
N PHE A 488 1.97 21.77 -13.18
CA PHE A 488 1.83 21.14 -14.48
C PHE A 488 0.37 20.77 -14.72
N ARG A 489 -0.13 21.01 -15.93
CA ARG A 489 -1.34 20.36 -16.41
C ARG A 489 -1.01 18.92 -16.79
N ALA A 490 -1.85 17.99 -16.38
CA ALA A 490 -1.76 16.58 -16.70
C ALA A 490 -3.14 16.04 -17.03
N GLU A 491 -3.20 15.16 -18.01
CA GLU A 491 -4.42 14.55 -18.49
C GLU A 491 -4.30 13.05 -18.30
N ASN A 492 -5.40 12.41 -17.94
CA ASN A 492 -5.42 10.97 -17.74
C ASN A 492 -5.35 10.23 -19.10
N HIS A 493 -4.66 9.09 -19.13
CA HIS A 493 -4.44 8.30 -20.35
C HIS A 493 -5.74 7.98 -21.11
N ALA A 494 -6.74 7.39 -20.44
CA ALA A 494 -8.02 7.04 -21.09
C ALA A 494 -8.76 8.27 -21.64
N TYR A 495 -8.68 9.40 -20.95
CA TYR A 495 -9.23 10.67 -21.45
C TYR A 495 -8.56 11.11 -22.74
N ARG A 496 -7.22 11.17 -22.77
CA ARG A 496 -6.47 11.58 -23.97
C ARG A 496 -6.74 10.68 -25.15
N LEU A 497 -6.79 9.37 -24.92
CA LEU A 497 -7.09 8.39 -25.96
C LEU A 497 -8.52 8.56 -26.51
N PHE A 498 -9.50 8.84 -25.64
CA PHE A 498 -10.87 9.13 -26.09
C PHE A 498 -10.91 10.38 -26.98
N ARG A 499 -10.18 11.42 -26.62
CA ARG A 499 -10.07 12.66 -27.42
C ARG A 499 -9.42 12.42 -28.77
N GLU A 500 -8.34 11.64 -28.81
CA GLU A 500 -7.67 11.26 -30.06
C GLU A 500 -8.60 10.47 -30.99
N LEU A 501 -9.40 9.55 -30.45
CA LEU A 501 -10.27 8.66 -31.23
C LEU A 501 -11.61 9.30 -31.66
N HIS A 502 -12.18 10.18 -30.85
CA HIS A 502 -13.53 10.73 -31.08
C HIS A 502 -13.54 12.24 -31.41
N GLY A 503 -12.46 12.96 -31.11
CA GLY A 503 -12.35 14.40 -31.28
C GLY A 503 -12.59 15.20 -30.00
N GLU A 504 -11.98 16.39 -29.94
CA GLU A 504 -11.96 17.26 -28.74
C GLU A 504 -13.33 17.79 -28.31
N SER A 505 -14.27 17.95 -29.25
CA SER A 505 -15.60 18.52 -28.96
C SER A 505 -16.63 17.51 -28.48
N VAL A 506 -16.34 16.20 -28.55
CA VAL A 506 -17.31 15.16 -28.18
C VAL A 506 -17.53 15.17 -26.66
N LYS A 507 -18.79 15.17 -26.21
CA LYS A 507 -19.11 15.10 -24.78
C LYS A 507 -18.64 13.78 -24.19
N LEU A 508 -18.01 13.82 -23.01
CA LEU A 508 -17.60 12.62 -22.29
C LEU A 508 -18.85 11.79 -21.91
N PRO A 509 -18.88 10.48 -22.24
CA PRO A 509 -19.97 9.59 -21.85
C PRO A 509 -20.05 9.35 -20.33
N GLY A 510 -21.18 8.83 -19.86
CA GLY A 510 -21.46 8.63 -18.42
C GLY A 510 -20.57 7.62 -17.68
N TYR A 511 -19.69 6.91 -18.39
CA TYR A 511 -18.65 6.03 -17.82
C TYR A 511 -17.34 6.76 -17.47
N PHE A 512 -17.23 8.06 -17.77
CA PHE A 512 -16.14 8.93 -17.32
C PHE A 512 -16.43 9.49 -15.91
N VAL A 513 -16.45 8.62 -14.91
CA VAL A 513 -16.62 9.01 -13.49
C VAL A 513 -15.30 9.30 -12.80
N THR A 514 -15.31 10.27 -11.90
CA THR A 514 -14.18 10.57 -11.02
C THR A 514 -14.38 9.95 -9.63
N ALA A 515 -13.32 9.96 -8.82
CA ALA A 515 -13.38 9.55 -7.43
C ALA A 515 -14.43 10.32 -6.60
N ALA A 516 -14.78 11.54 -6.99
CA ALA A 516 -15.81 12.34 -6.32
C ALA A 516 -17.24 11.97 -6.74
N ASP A 517 -17.40 11.28 -7.88
CA ASP A 517 -18.71 10.84 -8.40
C ASP A 517 -19.12 9.45 -7.87
N ILE A 518 -18.24 8.78 -7.12
CA ILE A 518 -18.42 7.42 -6.62
C ILE A 518 -18.82 7.48 -5.15
N ALA A 519 -19.86 6.74 -4.78
CA ALA A 519 -20.28 6.65 -3.38
C ALA A 519 -19.19 5.97 -2.52
N PRO A 520 -19.01 6.39 -1.25
CA PRO A 520 -18.07 5.75 -0.34
C PRO A 520 -18.23 4.22 -0.24
N GLU A 521 -19.46 3.73 -0.21
CA GLU A 521 -19.79 2.31 -0.13
C GLU A 521 -19.37 1.56 -1.40
N ASP A 522 -19.41 2.20 -2.57
CA ASP A 522 -18.96 1.60 -3.83
C ASP A 522 -17.43 1.51 -3.93
N HIS A 523 -16.69 2.42 -3.28
CA HIS A 523 -15.25 2.24 -3.09
C HIS A 523 -14.95 1.01 -2.23
N VAL A 524 -15.68 0.84 -1.14
CA VAL A 524 -15.58 -0.35 -0.27
C VAL A 524 -15.99 -1.62 -1.02
N ALA A 525 -17.06 -1.56 -1.82
CA ALA A 525 -17.52 -2.70 -2.61
C ALA A 525 -16.51 -3.15 -3.67
N MET A 526 -15.79 -2.22 -4.32
CA MET A 526 -14.68 -2.59 -5.20
C MET A 526 -13.56 -3.28 -4.43
N LEU A 527 -13.17 -2.74 -3.27
CA LEU A 527 -12.15 -3.35 -2.42
C LEU A 527 -12.56 -4.77 -1.95
N ALA A 528 -13.80 -4.93 -1.50
CA ALA A 528 -14.38 -6.21 -1.09
C ALA A 528 -14.46 -7.22 -2.25
N ALA A 529 -14.70 -6.78 -3.48
CA ALA A 529 -14.70 -7.65 -4.66
C ALA A 529 -13.29 -8.19 -4.99
N LEU A 530 -12.25 -7.40 -4.73
CA LEU A 530 -10.87 -7.72 -5.14
C LEU A 530 -10.05 -8.41 -4.04
N GLN A 531 -10.17 -7.99 -2.78
CA GLN A 531 -9.31 -8.45 -1.68
C GLN A 531 -9.30 -9.96 -1.47
N PRO A 532 -10.42 -10.71 -1.60
CA PRO A 532 -10.40 -12.17 -1.49
C PRO A 532 -9.53 -12.89 -2.53
N CYS A 533 -9.08 -12.16 -3.56
CA CYS A 533 -8.20 -12.64 -4.62
C CYS A 533 -6.75 -12.14 -4.46
N VAL A 534 -6.42 -11.41 -3.38
CA VAL A 534 -5.09 -10.82 -3.13
C VAL A 534 -4.55 -11.32 -1.80
N ASP A 535 -3.42 -12.02 -1.83
CA ASP A 535 -2.83 -12.69 -0.67
C ASP A 535 -2.12 -11.72 0.29
N ALA A 536 -1.47 -10.66 -0.19
CA ALA A 536 -0.93 -9.59 0.67
C ALA A 536 -2.02 -8.55 1.05
N GLY A 537 -1.96 -7.32 0.52
CA GLY A 537 -2.93 -6.25 0.81
C GLY A 537 -3.21 -5.38 -0.40
N ILE A 538 -4.17 -4.47 -0.23
CA ILE A 538 -4.59 -3.51 -1.25
C ILE A 538 -4.59 -2.12 -0.62
N SER A 539 -3.88 -1.17 -1.22
CA SER A 539 -4.00 0.24 -0.88
C SER A 539 -5.22 0.80 -1.58
N LYS A 540 -6.17 1.32 -0.80
CA LYS A 540 -7.39 1.95 -1.31
C LYS A 540 -7.80 3.10 -0.42
N THR A 541 -8.07 4.24 -1.05
CA THR A 541 -8.63 5.42 -0.40
C THR A 541 -10.14 5.44 -0.58
N VAL A 542 -10.92 5.45 0.50
CA VAL A 542 -12.37 5.68 0.43
C VAL A 542 -12.60 7.19 0.45
N THR A 543 -12.86 7.78 -0.71
CA THR A 543 -13.13 9.21 -0.82
C THR A 543 -14.49 9.53 -0.21
N MET A 544 -14.51 10.47 0.72
CA MET A 544 -15.72 10.94 1.41
C MET A 544 -16.12 12.34 0.93
N PRO A 545 -17.42 12.67 0.89
CA PRO A 545 -17.88 14.05 0.70
C PRO A 545 -17.29 14.98 1.78
N GLY A 546 -17.02 16.24 1.43
CA GLY A 546 -16.40 17.21 2.34
C GLY A 546 -17.18 17.47 3.64
N GLN A 547 -18.50 17.25 3.62
CA GLN A 547 -19.42 17.43 4.76
C GLN A 547 -19.91 16.10 5.36
N CYS A 548 -19.15 15.01 5.25
CA CYS A 548 -19.58 13.73 5.81
C CYS A 548 -19.75 13.77 7.35
N SER A 549 -20.77 13.07 7.80
CA SER A 549 -21.15 12.86 9.19
C SER A 549 -20.29 11.78 9.86
N LEU A 550 -20.29 11.80 11.19
CA LEU A 550 -19.73 10.73 12.03
C LEU A 550 -20.36 9.37 11.68
N ALA A 551 -21.68 9.35 11.50
CA ALA A 551 -22.45 8.14 11.25
C ALA A 551 -22.07 7.47 9.92
N GLU A 552 -21.75 8.26 8.88
CA GLU A 552 -21.29 7.70 7.60
C GLU A 552 -19.91 7.05 7.74
N VAL A 553 -18.97 7.69 8.45
CA VAL A 553 -17.63 7.10 8.68
C VAL A 553 -17.73 5.86 9.57
N ASP A 554 -18.55 5.90 10.62
CA ASP A 554 -18.87 4.77 11.51
C ASP A 554 -19.42 3.58 10.71
N ALA A 555 -20.44 3.81 9.87
CA ALA A 555 -21.07 2.78 9.05
C ALA A 555 -20.07 2.14 8.07
N LEU A 556 -19.21 2.94 7.43
CA LEU A 556 -18.19 2.43 6.51
C LEU A 556 -17.14 1.58 7.20
N PHE A 557 -16.68 1.98 8.38
CA PHE A 557 -15.73 1.19 9.16
C PHE A 557 -16.35 -0.15 9.61
N PHE A 558 -17.60 -0.14 10.07
CA PHE A 558 -18.34 -1.36 10.38
C PHE A 558 -18.58 -2.23 9.16
N GLN A 559 -18.89 -1.63 8.00
CA GLN A 559 -19.04 -2.36 6.75
C GLN A 559 -17.72 -3.02 6.36
N ALA A 560 -16.60 -2.31 6.40
CA ALA A 560 -15.28 -2.86 6.08
C ALA A 560 -14.91 -4.06 6.96
N TRP A 561 -15.20 -3.99 8.26
CA TRP A 561 -15.03 -5.12 9.17
C TRP A 561 -15.92 -6.31 8.79
N ARG A 562 -17.21 -6.06 8.54
CA ARG A 562 -18.18 -7.11 8.16
C ARG A 562 -17.85 -7.78 6.83
N ASP A 563 -17.34 -7.02 5.87
CA ASP A 563 -16.90 -7.52 4.57
C ASP A 563 -15.56 -8.27 4.66
N GLY A 564 -14.95 -8.33 5.85
CA GLY A 564 -13.71 -9.04 6.10
C GLY A 564 -12.53 -8.40 5.39
N LEU A 565 -12.48 -7.06 5.36
CA LEU A 565 -11.36 -6.30 4.81
C LEU A 565 -10.14 -6.39 5.74
N LYS A 566 -8.93 -6.28 5.17
CA LYS A 566 -7.65 -6.27 5.91
C LYS A 566 -7.37 -4.89 6.51
N GLY A 567 -7.86 -3.83 5.86
CA GLY A 567 -7.81 -2.47 6.38
C GLY A 567 -8.70 -1.52 5.59
N ILE A 568 -8.86 -0.31 6.11
CA ILE A 568 -9.63 0.77 5.47
C ILE A 568 -9.02 2.14 5.82
N THR A 569 -8.97 3.02 4.82
CA THR A 569 -8.58 4.42 4.97
C THR A 569 -9.65 5.29 4.31
N VAL A 570 -10.15 6.28 5.04
CA VAL A 570 -11.06 7.29 4.52
C VAL A 570 -10.30 8.58 4.22
N PHE A 571 -10.64 9.25 3.13
CA PHE A 571 -10.11 10.57 2.80
C PHE A 571 -11.24 11.56 2.57
N ARG A 572 -11.29 12.57 3.42
CA ARG A 572 -12.16 13.73 3.26
C ARG A 572 -11.34 14.90 2.70
N PRO A 573 -11.70 15.47 1.53
CA PRO A 573 -11.07 16.69 1.03
C PRO A 573 -11.28 17.84 2.02
N ASP A 574 -10.21 18.56 2.36
CA ASP A 574 -10.28 19.77 3.19
C ASP A 574 -9.80 20.98 2.38
N PRO A 575 -10.65 21.99 2.14
CA PRO A 575 -10.28 23.18 1.38
C PRO A 575 -9.22 24.06 2.07
N ARG A 576 -8.98 23.89 3.39
CA ARG A 576 -7.93 24.61 4.13
C ARG A 576 -6.54 23.98 3.96
N LEU A 577 -6.47 22.83 3.31
CA LEU A 577 -5.21 22.11 3.06
C LEU A 577 -4.86 22.19 1.57
N ALA A 578 -3.59 22.44 1.28
CA ALA A 578 -3.09 22.40 -0.09
C ALA A 578 -3.24 20.98 -0.65
N SER A 579 -4.05 20.80 -1.69
CA SER A 579 -4.14 19.53 -2.40
C SER A 579 -2.94 19.38 -3.34
N VAL A 580 -2.32 18.20 -3.35
CA VAL A 580 -1.23 17.86 -4.29
C VAL A 580 -1.76 17.72 -5.73
N VAL A 581 -3.05 17.39 -5.87
CA VAL A 581 -3.75 17.21 -7.15
C VAL A 581 -5.10 17.92 -7.08
N THR A 582 -5.36 18.83 -8.01
CA THR A 582 -6.65 19.51 -8.14
C THR A 582 -7.24 19.21 -9.51
N ASP A 583 -8.52 18.81 -9.54
CA ASP A 583 -9.29 18.72 -10.78
C ASP A 583 -9.58 20.12 -11.32
N ASP A 584 -9.27 20.35 -12.60
CA ASP A 584 -9.48 21.63 -13.27
C ASP A 584 -10.97 21.99 -13.37
N ALA A 585 -11.86 20.99 -13.50
CA ALA A 585 -13.31 21.22 -13.53
C ALA A 585 -13.86 21.67 -12.17
N ALA A 586 -13.29 21.17 -11.07
CA ALA A 586 -13.63 21.61 -9.72
C ALA A 586 -13.08 23.02 -9.41
N HIS A 587 -11.96 23.41 -10.03
CA HIS A 587 -11.42 24.78 -9.93
C HIS A 587 -12.29 25.80 -10.69
N ALA A 588 -12.73 25.47 -11.91
CA ALA A 588 -13.64 26.31 -12.68
C ALA A 588 -15.01 26.55 -11.99
N ARG A 589 -15.47 25.60 -11.15
CA ARG A 589 -16.68 25.79 -10.32
C ARG A 589 -16.44 26.71 -9.11
N ARG A 590 -15.20 26.91 -8.66
CA ARG A 590 -14.85 27.86 -7.58
C ARG A 590 -14.76 29.30 -8.10
N ASP A 591 -14.44 29.48 -9.38
CA ASP A 591 -14.32 30.79 -10.03
C ASP A 591 -15.61 31.23 -10.77
N GLY A 592 -16.72 30.53 -10.54
CA GLY A 592 -18.04 31.01 -10.96
C GLY A 592 -18.42 32.29 -10.20
N PRO A 593 -19.12 33.25 -10.82
CA PRO A 593 -19.42 34.53 -10.18
C PRO A 593 -20.23 34.26 -8.91
N VAL A 594 -19.66 34.63 -7.76
CA VAL A 594 -20.38 34.72 -6.50
C VAL A 594 -21.44 35.78 -6.70
N CYS A 595 -22.68 35.35 -6.91
CA CYS A 595 -23.83 36.23 -6.86
C CYS A 595 -24.02 36.61 -5.39
N ILE A 596 -23.55 37.80 -5.03
CA ILE A 596 -23.80 38.42 -3.74
C ILE A 596 -25.25 38.90 -3.79
N GLY A 597 -26.17 38.23 -3.07
CA GLY A 597 -27.56 38.68 -3.02
C GLY A 597 -28.49 37.80 -2.18
N CYS A 598 -28.70 38.26 -0.94
CA CYS A 598 -29.79 37.97 0.01
C CYS A 598 -29.78 36.63 0.76
#